data_AF-A0A3D2CR68-F1
#
_entry.id   AF-A0A3D2CR68-F1
#
_cell.length_a   1.000
_cell.length_b   1.000
_cell.length_c   1.000
_cell.angle_alpha   90.00
_cell.angle_beta   90.00
_cell.angle_gamma   90.00
#
_symmetry.space_group_name_H-M   'P 1'
#
loop_
_entity.id
_entity.type
_entity.pdbx_description
1 polymer ?
#
loop_
_entity_poly.entity_id
_entity_poly.type
_entity_poly.pdbx_seq_one_letter_code
_entity_poly.pdbx_strand_id
1 'polypeptide(L)'
;MILIVTAALFLHFYPQPEVTKFYNDQKNRLWDSFAQFSDTKLRLKADKIFIDLKPKLKKFTAEEVTYLKEITSSRANVKSFFESYCENKKPNVIFHSTNQIEVCKTISQYESML
;
A
#
# COMPACT_ATOMS: atom_id res chain seq x y z
N MET A 1 -49.06 11.52 5.03
CA MET A 1 -47.99 12.56 5.06
C MET A 1 -47.52 12.89 6.48
N ILE A 2 -48.33 12.68 7.54
CA ILE A 2 -47.91 12.97 8.93
C ILE A 2 -46.95 11.90 9.50
N LEU A 3 -47.16 10.62 9.17
CA LEU A 3 -46.35 9.50 9.70
C LEU A 3 -44.88 9.47 9.23
N ILE A 4 -44.59 10.03 8.05
CA ILE A 4 -43.22 10.09 7.51
C ILE A 4 -42.43 11.20 8.23
N VAL A 5 -43.10 12.31 8.54
CA VAL A 5 -42.50 13.47 9.23
C VAL A 5 -42.16 13.11 10.68
N THR A 6 -43.01 12.34 11.37
CA THR A 6 -42.74 11.90 12.75
C THR A 6 -41.58 10.92 12.84
N ALA A 7 -41.40 10.02 11.88
CA ALA A 7 -40.28 9.09 11.85
C ALA A 7 -38.92 9.80 11.63
N ALA A 8 -38.89 10.79 10.73
CA ALA A 8 -37.69 11.61 10.50
C ALA A 8 -37.34 12.48 11.71
N LEU A 9 -38.34 13.09 12.37
CA LEU A 9 -38.13 13.84 13.60
C LEU A 9 -37.66 12.93 14.75
N PHE A 10 -38.22 11.73 14.90
CA PHE A 10 -37.81 10.78 15.94
C PHE A 10 -36.34 10.34 15.78
N LEU A 11 -35.90 10.00 14.56
CA LEU A 11 -34.51 9.64 14.29
C LEU A 11 -33.53 10.82 14.46
N HIS A 12 -33.99 12.05 14.21
CA HIS A 12 -33.15 13.25 14.33
C HIS A 12 -33.05 13.79 15.77
N PHE A 13 -34.10 13.61 16.59
CA PHE A 13 -34.17 14.16 17.96
C PHE A 13 -33.99 13.12 19.08
N TYR A 14 -34.14 11.83 18.80
CA TYR A 14 -33.83 10.73 19.73
C TYR A 14 -32.73 9.84 19.13
N PRO A 15 -31.45 10.28 19.12
CA PRO A 15 -30.34 9.43 18.74
C PRO A 15 -30.27 8.27 19.75
N GLN A 16 -30.80 7.11 19.36
CA GLN A 16 -30.73 5.91 20.17
C GLN A 16 -29.26 5.45 20.21
N PRO A 17 -28.60 5.47 21.37
CA PRO A 17 -27.16 5.25 21.47
C PRO A 17 -26.75 3.87 20.95
N GLU A 18 -27.64 2.88 21.04
CA GLU A 18 -27.41 1.50 20.57
C GLU A 18 -27.33 1.38 19.05
N VAL A 19 -28.22 2.04 18.30
CA VAL A 19 -28.15 2.03 16.81
C VAL A 19 -27.01 2.88 16.29
N THR A 20 -26.68 4.01 16.94
CA THR A 20 -25.51 4.80 16.57
C THR A 20 -24.21 4.04 16.86
N LYS A 21 -24.13 3.32 17.98
CA LYS A 21 -22.98 2.48 18.32
C LYS A 21 -22.85 1.28 17.37
N PHE A 22 -23.95 0.58 17.08
CA PHE A 22 -23.96 -0.51 16.10
C PHE A 22 -23.55 -0.02 14.70
N TYR A 23 -24.09 1.12 14.24
CA TYR A 23 -23.71 1.71 12.96
C TYR A 23 -22.23 2.10 12.91
N ASN A 24 -21.71 2.74 13.96
CA ASN A 24 -20.30 3.12 14.02
C ASN A 24 -19.37 1.90 14.13
N ASP A 25 -19.74 0.89 14.91
CA ASP A 25 -18.95 -0.35 15.06
C ASP A 25 -18.92 -1.12 13.74
N GLN A 26 -20.04 -1.22 13.03
CA GLN A 26 -20.11 -1.86 11.71
C GLN A 26 -19.32 -1.08 10.66
N LYS A 27 -19.46 0.25 10.66
CA LYS A 27 -18.70 1.16 9.77
C LYS A 27 -17.20 1.01 10.01
N ASN A 28 -16.76 1.05 11.26
CA ASN A 28 -15.34 0.94 11.62
C ASN A 28 -14.79 -0.44 11.30
N ARG A 29 -15.50 -1.52 11.62
CA ARG A 29 -15.09 -2.89 11.24
C ARG A 29 -14.97 -3.06 9.72
N LEU A 30 -15.88 -2.45 8.95
CA LEU A 30 -15.82 -2.47 7.50
C LEU A 30 -14.58 -1.72 6.99
N TRP A 31 -14.31 -0.53 7.52
CA TRP A 31 -13.11 0.25 7.19
C TRP A 31 -11.82 -0.46 7.58
N ASP A 32 -11.76 -1.05 8.77
CA ASP A 32 -10.60 -1.81 9.26
C ASP A 32 -10.37 -3.04 8.39
N SER A 33 -11.45 -3.73 8.00
CA SER A 33 -11.40 -4.85 7.05
C SER A 33 -10.89 -4.40 5.68
N PHE A 34 -11.45 -3.33 5.10
CA PHE A 34 -10.97 -2.78 3.82
C PHE A 34 -9.52 -2.28 3.89
N ALA A 35 -9.12 -1.62 4.98
CA ALA A 35 -7.76 -1.18 5.21
C ALA A 35 -6.81 -2.38 5.31
N GLN A 36 -7.18 -3.43 6.05
CA GLN A 36 -6.39 -4.65 6.19
C GLN A 36 -6.31 -5.44 4.87
N PHE A 37 -7.40 -5.58 4.11
CA PHE A 37 -7.38 -6.23 2.80
C PHE A 37 -6.59 -5.43 1.76
N SER A 38 -6.77 -4.11 1.76
CA SER A 38 -5.97 -3.19 0.93
C SER A 38 -4.50 -3.33 1.30
N ASP A 39 -4.14 -3.23 2.57
CA ASP A 39 -2.76 -3.34 3.06
C ASP A 39 -2.14 -4.71 2.76
N THR A 40 -2.89 -5.81 2.92
CA THR A 40 -2.42 -7.15 2.57
C THR A 40 -2.18 -7.30 1.06
N LYS A 41 -3.10 -6.79 0.23
CA LYS A 41 -2.97 -6.79 -1.24
C LYS A 41 -1.86 -5.85 -1.71
N LEU A 42 -1.61 -4.76 -1.01
CA LEU A 42 -0.54 -3.80 -1.31
C LEU A 42 0.83 -4.36 -0.87
N ARG A 43 0.90 -5.07 0.26
CA ARG A 43 2.12 -5.75 0.76
C ARG A 43 2.52 -6.93 -0.13
N LEU A 44 1.55 -7.76 -0.53
CA LEU A 44 1.74 -8.84 -1.52
C LEU A 44 2.35 -8.36 -2.85
N LYS A 45 2.17 -7.07 -3.19
CA LYS A 45 2.72 -6.48 -4.43
C LYS A 45 4.14 -5.98 -4.29
N ALA A 46 4.50 -5.37 -3.16
CA ALA A 46 5.88 -5.01 -2.88
C ALA A 46 6.76 -6.27 -2.74
N ASP A 47 6.21 -7.31 -2.10
CA ASP A 47 6.82 -8.64 -2.04
C ASP A 47 7.03 -9.26 -3.43
N LYS A 48 6.10 -9.01 -4.38
CA LYS A 48 6.21 -9.52 -5.75
C LYS A 48 7.43 -8.96 -6.48
N ILE A 49 7.75 -7.67 -6.29
CA ILE A 49 8.96 -7.05 -6.85
C ILE A 49 10.21 -7.76 -6.34
N PHE A 50 10.28 -8.05 -5.04
CA PHE A 50 11.37 -8.81 -4.46
C PHE A 50 11.46 -10.23 -5.02
N ILE A 51 10.32 -10.93 -5.14
CA ILE A 51 10.24 -12.29 -5.69
C ILE A 51 10.73 -12.32 -7.14
N ASP A 52 10.34 -11.35 -7.97
CA ASP A 52 10.75 -11.28 -9.38
C ASP A 52 12.24 -10.95 -9.54
N LEU A 53 12.83 -10.27 -8.56
CA LEU A 53 14.27 -9.99 -8.51
C LEU A 53 15.09 -11.14 -7.93
N LYS A 54 14.50 -12.08 -7.16
CA LYS A 54 15.22 -13.24 -6.56
C LYS A 54 16.17 -13.97 -7.53
N PRO A 55 15.77 -14.31 -8.76
CA PRO A 55 16.66 -15.00 -9.70
C PRO A 55 17.90 -14.19 -10.10
N LYS A 56 17.81 -12.85 -10.01
CA LYS A 56 18.86 -11.90 -10.39
C LYS A 56 19.78 -11.52 -9.23
N LEU A 57 19.42 -11.86 -7.98
CA LEU A 57 20.18 -11.49 -6.78
C LEU A 57 21.60 -12.06 -6.75
N LYS A 58 21.95 -13.04 -7.59
CA LYS A 58 23.34 -13.51 -7.74
C LYS A 58 24.31 -12.41 -8.18
N LYS A 59 23.81 -11.33 -8.80
CA LYS A 59 24.59 -10.15 -9.22
C LYS A 59 24.65 -9.05 -8.16
N PHE A 60 23.91 -9.22 -7.07
CA PHE A 60 23.78 -8.23 -6.00
C PHE A 60 24.74 -8.60 -4.86
N THR A 61 25.34 -7.60 -4.23
CA THR A 61 26.08 -7.77 -2.99
C THR A 61 25.11 -8.04 -1.83
N ALA A 62 25.62 -8.54 -0.71
CA ALA A 62 24.80 -8.75 0.49
C ALA A 62 24.14 -7.44 0.99
N GLU A 63 24.84 -6.31 0.84
CA GLU A 63 24.33 -4.98 1.18
C GLU A 63 23.18 -4.58 0.24
N GLU A 64 23.36 -4.73 -1.08
CA GLU A 64 22.31 -4.44 -2.06
C GLU A 64 21.07 -5.32 -1.88
N VAL A 65 21.24 -6.60 -1.52
CA VAL A 65 20.11 -7.49 -1.21
C VAL A 65 19.37 -7.03 0.04
N THR A 66 20.09 -6.55 1.05
CA THR A 66 19.50 -6.04 2.30
C THR A 66 18.71 -4.76 2.03
N TYR A 67 19.31 -3.82 1.29
CA TYR A 67 18.65 -2.60 0.90
C TYR A 67 17.44 -2.85 -0.01
N LEU A 68 17.53 -3.81 -0.92
CA LEU A 68 16.38 -4.21 -1.74
C LEU A 68 15.22 -4.71 -0.87
N LYS A 69 15.48 -5.53 0.15
CA LYS A 69 14.43 -5.99 1.09
C LYS A 69 13.76 -4.82 1.81
N GLU A 70 14.55 -3.81 2.21
CA GLU A 70 14.04 -2.61 2.86
C GLU A 70 13.13 -1.80 1.93
N ILE A 71 13.56 -1.58 0.68
CA ILE A 71 12.75 -0.89 -0.34
C ILE A 71 11.46 -1.67 -0.62
N THR A 72 11.54 -2.99 -0.73
CA THR A 72 10.37 -3.84 -1.01
C THR A 72 9.53 -4.19 0.22
N SER A 73 9.85 -3.64 1.40
CA SER A 73 9.10 -3.92 2.64
C SER A 73 7.71 -3.27 2.64
N SER A 74 7.52 -2.21 1.86
CA SER A 74 6.24 -1.53 1.71
C SER A 74 6.12 -0.88 0.33
N ARG A 75 4.89 -0.67 -0.12
CA ARG A 75 4.60 0.08 -1.36
C ARG A 75 5.12 1.52 -1.30
N ALA A 76 5.01 2.17 -0.13
CA ALA A 76 5.46 3.55 0.04
C ALA A 76 6.97 3.67 -0.19
N ASN A 77 7.75 2.71 0.30
CA ASN A 77 9.19 2.66 0.09
C ASN A 77 9.54 2.42 -1.38
N VAL A 78 8.85 1.47 -2.05
CA VAL A 78 9.02 1.23 -3.49
C VAL A 78 8.74 2.50 -4.29
N LYS A 79 7.61 3.17 -4.01
CA LYS A 79 7.23 4.42 -4.69
C LYS A 79 8.28 5.51 -4.49
N SER A 80 8.67 5.76 -3.24
CA SER A 80 9.66 6.77 -2.90
C SER A 80 11.01 6.51 -3.59
N PHE A 81 11.45 5.25 -3.63
CA PHE A 81 12.65 4.84 -4.36
C PHE A 81 12.51 5.09 -5.87
N PHE A 82 11.38 4.71 -6.46
CA PHE A 82 11.13 4.85 -7.90
C PHE A 82 11.16 6.31 -8.35
N GLU A 83 10.45 7.20 -7.66
CA GLU A 83 10.42 8.64 -7.95
C GLU A 83 11.81 9.28 -7.76
N SER A 84 12.53 8.87 -6.72
CA SER A 84 13.84 9.43 -6.38
C SER A 84 14.94 9.01 -7.35
N TYR A 85 14.96 7.75 -7.76
CA TYR A 85 16.11 7.15 -8.46
C TYR A 85 15.80 6.64 -9.87
N CYS A 86 14.56 6.22 -10.15
CA CYS A 86 14.22 5.59 -11.42
C CYS A 86 13.67 6.58 -12.45
N GLU A 87 12.67 7.40 -12.08
CA GLU A 87 12.06 8.38 -13.01
C GLU A 87 13.09 9.40 -13.51
N ASN A 88 13.86 9.95 -12.57
CA ASN A 88 14.87 10.96 -12.83
C ASN A 88 16.24 10.36 -13.21
N LYS A 89 16.35 9.02 -13.30
CA LYS A 89 17.59 8.27 -13.58
C LYS A 89 18.76 8.71 -12.69
N LYS A 90 18.48 9.08 -11.44
CA LYS A 90 19.50 9.53 -10.49
C LYS A 90 20.23 8.30 -9.93
N PRO A 91 21.57 8.33 -9.82
CA PRO A 91 22.31 7.22 -9.24
C PRO A 91 21.94 7.03 -7.76
N ASN A 92 21.75 5.78 -7.37
CA ASN A 92 21.63 5.38 -5.98
C ASN A 92 23.03 5.10 -5.41
N VAL A 93 23.26 5.44 -4.14
CA VAL A 93 24.57 5.29 -3.50
C VAL A 93 24.88 3.83 -3.14
N ILE A 94 23.85 3.00 -2.95
CA ILE A 94 23.99 1.60 -2.52
C ILE A 94 23.97 0.65 -3.71
N PHE A 95 23.06 0.84 -4.67
CA PHE A 95 23.02 -0.02 -5.85
C PHE A 95 24.12 0.33 -6.85
N HIS A 96 24.85 -0.67 -7.30
CA HIS A 96 25.62 -0.59 -8.53
C HIS A 96 24.69 -0.23 -9.69
N SER A 97 25.19 0.59 -10.62
CA SER A 97 24.38 1.11 -11.73
C SER A 97 23.61 0.03 -12.50
N THR A 98 24.25 -1.12 -12.77
CA THR A 98 23.62 -2.25 -13.45
C THR A 98 22.48 -2.88 -12.64
N ASN A 99 22.67 -3.02 -11.32
CA ASN A 99 21.66 -3.55 -10.42
C ASN A 99 20.50 -2.56 -10.23
N GLN A 100 20.80 -1.26 -10.11
CA GLN A 100 19.78 -0.21 -10.06
C GLN A 100 18.90 -0.23 -11.31
N ILE A 101 19.50 -0.38 -12.50
CA ILE A 101 18.75 -0.47 -13.77
C ILE A 101 17.79 -1.67 -13.73
N GLU A 102 18.25 -2.82 -13.25
CA GLU A 102 17.39 -4.01 -13.12
C GLU A 102 16.27 -3.82 -12.10
N VAL A 103 16.56 -3.20 -10.94
CA VAL A 103 15.54 -2.86 -9.93
C VAL A 103 14.51 -1.90 -10.52
N CYS A 104 14.92 -0.81 -11.14
CA CYS A 104 14.03 0.17 -11.76
C CYS A 104 13.18 -0.45 -12.87
N LYS A 105 13.77 -1.32 -13.70
CA LYS A 105 13.06 -2.05 -14.75
C LYS A 105 12.01 -3.01 -14.20
N THR A 106 12.30 -3.69 -13.08
CA THR A 106 11.29 -4.56 -12.45
C THR A 106 10.20 -3.72 -11.78
N ILE A 107 10.54 -2.63 -11.09
CA ILE A 107 9.55 -1.75 -10.46
C ILE A 107 8.61 -1.12 -11.49
N SER A 108 9.11 -0.71 -12.67
CA SER A 108 8.27 -0.09 -13.71
C SER A 108 7.19 -1.04 -14.27
N GLN A 109 7.40 -2.35 -14.22
CA GLN A 109 6.36 -3.34 -14.56
C GLN A 109 5.14 -3.28 -13.64
N TYR A 110 5.31 -2.66 -12.46
CA TYR A 110 4.30 -2.50 -11.42
C TYR A 110 3.90 -1.04 -11.21
N GLU A 111 4.37 -0.11 -12.04
CA GLU A 111 4.18 1.35 -11.88
C GLU A 111 2.72 1.77 -11.73
N SER A 112 1.82 1.16 -12.52
CA SER A 112 0.37 1.40 -12.44
C SER A 112 -0.26 1.06 -11.08
N MET A 113 0.51 0.43 -10.20
CA MET A 113 0.10 -0.02 -8.87
C MET A 113 0.88 0.67 -7.75
N LEU A 114 1.83 1.58 -8.06
CA LEU A 114 2.66 2.35 -7.12
C LEU A 114 2.09 3.71 -6.73
#